data_AF-A0A191HUW1-F1
#
_entry.id   AF-A0A191HUW1-F1
#
_cell.length_a   1.000
_cell.length_b   1.000
_cell.length_c   1.000
_cell.angle_alpha   90.00
_cell.angle_beta   90.00
_cell.angle_gamma   90.00
#
_symmetry.space_group_name_H-M   'P 1'
#
loop_
_entity.id
_entity.type
_entity.pdbx_description
1 polymer ?
#
loop_
_entity_poly.entity_id
_entity_poly.type
_entity_poly.pdbx_seq_one_letter_code
_entity_poly.pdbx_strand_id
1 'polypeptide(L)'
;MNAVITLFSLLLIVLSTILNRIFPKVPLPVFQIILGLLVSMSPLPLTLDFEPEIFMIVIIAPILFWGGYNASRKALWRYKRPIGLMVVGLVLVTVIGLGFLFMNFYL
;
A
#
# COMPACT_ATOMS: atom_id res chain seq x y z
N MET A 1 20.32 14.61 7.19
CA MET A 1 18.92 14.49 7.67
C MET A 1 18.83 15.18 9.03
N ASN A 2 17.98 16.20 9.18
CA ASN A 2 17.91 16.98 10.41
C ASN A 2 17.30 16.12 11.54
N ALA A 3 17.96 16.04 12.70
CA ALA A 3 17.50 15.23 13.83
C ALA A 3 16.08 15.57 14.29
N VAL A 4 15.66 16.83 14.12
CA VAL A 4 14.30 17.30 14.41
C VAL A 4 13.25 16.59 13.55
N ILE A 5 13.53 16.41 12.25
CA ILE A 5 12.62 15.74 11.31
C ILE A 5 12.48 14.26 11.70
N THR A 6 13.60 13.60 11.98
CA THR A 6 13.60 12.18 12.41
C THR A 6 12.82 11.98 13.70
N LEU A 7 13.00 12.85 14.70
CA LEU A 7 12.26 12.78 15.96
C LEU A 7 10.76 13.03 15.77
N PHE A 8 10.40 13.99 14.91
CA PHE A 8 9.02 14.26 14.57
C PHE A 8 8.35 13.08 13.84
N SER A 9 9.03 12.47 12.86
CA SER A 9 8.55 11.26 12.19
C SER A 9 8.37 10.09 13.15
N LEU A 10 9.29 9.90 14.10
CA LEU A 10 9.14 8.89 15.16
C LEU A 10 7.92 9.16 16.05
N LEU A 11 7.68 10.43 16.41
CA LEU A 11 6.49 10.81 17.17
C LEU A 11 5.20 10.46 16.42
N LEU A 12 5.15 10.70 15.11
CA LEU A 12 4.01 10.32 14.27
C LEU A 12 3.82 8.80 14.22
N ILE A 13 4.90 8.03 14.15
CA ILE A 13 4.83 6.56 14.19
C ILE A 13 4.27 6.09 15.53
N VAL A 14 4.74 6.65 16.65
CA VAL A 14 4.22 6.32 17.99
C VAL A 14 2.74 6.70 18.09
N LEU A 15 2.35 7.89 17.63
CA LEU A 15 0.96 8.33 17.61
C LEU A 15 0.08 7.40 16.76
N SER A 16 0.55 7.00 15.58
CA SER A 16 -0.16 6.04 14.72
C SER A 16 -0.38 4.68 15.42
N THR A 17 0.58 4.26 16.24
CA THR A 17 0.50 3.01 17.01
C THR A 17 -0.52 3.12 18.14
N ILE A 18 -0.57 4.26 18.82
CA ILE A 18 -1.60 4.55 19.84
C ILE A 18 -2.99 4.55 19.21
N LEU A 19 -3.18 5.23 18.08
CA LEU A 19 -4.45 5.25 17.35
C LEU A 19 -4.87 3.86 16.89
N ASN A 20 -3.94 3.05 16.37
CA ASN A 20 -4.19 1.66 16.02
C ASN A 20 -4.62 0.82 17.22
N ARG A 21 -4.05 1.06 18.41
CA ARG A 21 -4.46 0.37 19.64
C ARG A 21 -5.88 0.73 20.09
N ILE A 22 -6.30 1.99 19.88
CA ILE A 22 -7.67 2.44 20.16
C ILE A 22 -8.65 1.86 19.13
N PHE A 23 -8.23 1.77 17.86
CA PHE A 23 -9.04 1.29 16.74
C PHE A 23 -8.39 0.06 16.05
N PRO A 24 -8.37 -1.11 16.71
CA PRO A 24 -7.61 -2.28 16.26
C PRO A 24 -8.10 -2.90 14.96
N LYS A 25 -9.32 -2.55 14.50
CA LYS A 25 -9.87 -3.01 13.23
C LYS A 25 -9.20 -2.35 12.02
N VAL A 26 -8.59 -1.17 12.20
CA VAL A 26 -7.95 -0.42 11.12
C VAL A 26 -6.45 -0.75 11.13
N PRO A 27 -5.88 -1.25 10.03
CA PRO A 27 -4.46 -1.58 9.97
C PRO A 27 -3.56 -0.37 10.27
N LEU A 28 -2.46 -0.59 11.00
CA LEU A 28 -1.47 0.44 11.31
C LEU A 28 -1.01 1.26 10.07
N PRO A 29 -0.76 0.65 8.89
CA PRO A 29 -0.36 1.41 7.70
C PRO A 29 -1.39 2.48 7.27
N VAL A 30 -2.69 2.27 7.53
CA VAL A 30 -3.73 3.24 7.18
C VAL A 30 -3.58 4.50 8.03
N PHE A 31 -3.31 4.37 9.34
CA PHE A 31 -3.04 5.51 10.21
C PHE A 31 -1.79 6.26 9.79
N GLN A 32 -0.73 5.54 9.39
CA GLN A 32 0.51 6.14 8.93
C GLN A 32 0.32 6.95 7.64
N ILE A 33 -0.44 6.43 6.66
CA ILE A 33 -0.78 7.15 5.43
C ILE A 33 -1.58 8.42 5.74
N ILE A 34 -2.62 8.33 6.58
CA ILE A 34 -3.47 9.49 6.92
C ILE A 34 -2.66 10.57 7.63
N LEU A 35 -1.88 10.20 8.65
CA LEU A 35 -1.05 11.17 9.37
C LEU A 35 0.04 11.79 8.48
N GLY A 36 0.67 10.98 7.62
CA GLY A 36 1.64 11.47 6.65
C GLY A 36 1.01 12.44 5.64
N LEU A 37 -0.21 12.16 5.16
CA LEU A 37 -0.95 13.03 4.26
C LEU A 37 -1.31 14.36 4.92
N LEU A 38 -1.80 14.33 6.17
CA LEU A 38 -2.10 15.55 6.93
C LEU A 38 -0.86 16.42 7.14
N VAL A 39 0.29 15.81 7.41
CA VAL A 39 1.57 16.51 7.55
C VAL A 39 2.06 17.07 6.22
N SER A 40 1.92 16.32 5.13
CA SER A 40 2.31 16.75 3.78
C SER A 40 1.50 17.96 3.28
N MET A 41 0.23 18.06 3.67
CA MET A 41 -0.62 19.21 3.35
C MET A 41 -0.31 20.46 4.19
N SER A 42 0.50 20.35 5.22
CA SER A 42 0.87 21.48 6.07
C SER A 42 2.00 22.30 5.44
N PRO A 43 2.13 23.60 5.76
CA PRO A 43 3.20 24.46 5.22
C PRO A 43 4.60 24.16 5.79
N LEU A 44 4.76 23.05 6.53
CA LEU A 44 6.03 22.64 7.11
C LEU A 44 6.99 22.18 5.99
N PRO A 45 8.26 22.64 5.97
CA PRO A 45 9.26 22.23 4.98
C PRO A 45 9.80 20.82 5.30
N LEU A 46 8.91 19.83 5.31
CA LEU A 46 9.22 18.44 5.59
C LEU A 46 9.24 17.67 4.26
N THR A 47 10.43 17.54 3.68
CA THR A 47 10.65 16.63 2.56
C THR A 47 10.97 15.25 3.12
N LEU A 48 9.99 14.35 3.02
CA LEU A 48 10.20 12.93 3.25
C LEU A 48 10.37 12.27 1.88
N ASP A 49 11.59 11.86 1.59
CA ASP A 49 11.86 11.04 0.41
C ASP A 49 11.31 9.64 0.70
N PHE A 50 10.22 9.30 0.01
CA PHE A 50 9.70 7.95 0.02
C PHE A 50 10.49 7.15 -1.02
N GLU A 51 11.01 5.98 -0.62
CA GLU A 51 11.67 5.02 -1.51
C GLU A 51 10.70 3.85 -1.79
N PRO A 52 9.89 3.90 -2.86
CA PRO A 52 8.93 2.85 -3.17
C PRO A 52 9.59 1.48 -3.35
N GLU A 53 10.83 1.45 -3.86
CA GLU A 53 11.57 0.22 -4.14
C GLU A 53 11.79 -0.58 -2.86
N ILE A 54 12.25 0.08 -1.79
CA ILE A 54 12.45 -0.56 -0.49
C ILE A 54 11.11 -1.02 0.09
N PHE A 55 10.05 -0.21 -0.01
CA PHE A 55 8.72 -0.61 0.45
C PHE A 55 8.20 -1.86 -0.27
N MET A 56 8.34 -1.92 -1.60
CA MET A 56 7.93 -3.08 -2.39
C MET A 56 8.71 -4.34 -1.99
N ILE A 57 10.02 -4.23 -1.80
CA ILE A 57 10.87 -5.37 -1.44
C ILE A 57 10.63 -5.84 -0.01
N VAL A 58 10.51 -4.92 0.95
CA VAL A 58 10.42 -5.25 2.38
C VAL A 58 9.00 -5.65 2.79
N ILE A 59 7.98 -5.05 2.18
CA ILE A 59 6.58 -5.27 2.56
C ILE A 59 5.86 -6.16 1.55
N ILE A 60 5.84 -5.75 0.27
CA ILE A 60 5.00 -6.42 -0.73
C ILE A 60 5.54 -7.82 -1.04
N ALA A 61 6.85 -7.96 -1.27
CA ALA A 61 7.43 -9.24 -1.67
C ALA A 61 7.23 -10.35 -0.60
N PRO A 62 7.46 -10.14 0.72
CA PRO A 62 7.18 -11.15 1.73
C PRO A 62 5.70 -11.49 1.88
N ILE A 63 4.80 -10.51 1.77
CA ILE A 63 3.35 -10.75 1.83
C ILE A 63 2.91 -11.63 0.66
N LEU A 64 3.38 -11.33 -0.55
CA LEU A 64 3.09 -12.14 -1.74
C LEU A 64 3.71 -13.53 -1.66
N PHE A 65 4.94 -13.64 -1.14
CA PHE A 65 5.60 -14.94 -0.92
C PHE A 65 4.82 -15.79 0.07
N TRP A 66 4.41 -15.22 1.21
CA TRP A 66 3.64 -15.94 2.22
C TRP A 66 2.28 -16.39 1.66
N GLY A 67 1.56 -15.51 0.97
CA GLY A 67 0.29 -15.86 0.33
C GLY A 67 0.44 -16.95 -0.75
N GLY A 68 1.49 -16.88 -1.56
CA GLY A 68 1.81 -17.89 -2.56
C GLY A 68 2.25 -19.23 -1.96
N TYR A 69 3.03 -19.20 -0.87
CA TYR A 69 3.51 -20.40 -0.17
C TYR A 69 2.35 -21.18 0.46
N ASN A 70 1.40 -20.47 1.05
CA ASN A 70 0.20 -21.08 1.67
C ASN A 70 -0.85 -21.55 0.64
N ALA A 71 -0.68 -21.22 -0.65
CA ALA A 71 -1.64 -21.60 -1.69
C ALA A 71 -1.55 -23.11 -2.02
N SER A 72 -2.69 -23.79 -2.04
CA SER A 72 -2.77 -25.20 -2.42
C SER A 72 -2.53 -25.38 -3.92
N ARG A 73 -1.40 -26.01 -4.29
CA ARG A 73 -1.08 -26.35 -5.69
C ARG A 73 -2.20 -27.16 -6.37
N LYS A 74 -2.85 -28.08 -5.64
CA LYS A 74 -3.97 -28.87 -6.16
C LYS A 74 -5.18 -27.97 -6.50
N ALA A 75 -5.50 -27.01 -5.63
CA ALA A 75 -6.59 -26.07 -5.87
C ALA A 75 -6.26 -25.13 -7.03
N LEU A 76 -5.03 -24.61 -7.10
CA LEU A 76 -4.56 -23.78 -8.21
C LEU A 76 -4.70 -24.52 -9.55
N TRP A 77 -4.31 -25.79 -9.62
CA TRP A 77 -4.44 -26.58 -10.85
C TRP A 77 -5.90 -26.87 -11.22
N ARG A 78 -6.72 -27.20 -10.22
CA ARG A 78 -8.17 -27.45 -10.39
C ARG A 78 -8.90 -26.20 -10.91
N TYR A 79 -8.50 -25.02 -10.45
CA TYR A 79 -9.15 -23.74 -10.78
C TYR A 79 -8.30 -22.82 -11.67
N LYS A 80 -7.35 -23.39 -12.43
CA LYS A 80 -6.42 -22.60 -13.25
C LYS A 80 -7.09 -21.65 -14.24
N ARG A 81 -8.22 -22.05 -14.83
CA ARG A 81 -8.99 -21.22 -15.77
C ARG A 81 -9.63 -20.01 -15.08
N PRO A 82 -10.50 -20.17 -14.06
CA PRO A 82 -11.09 -19.01 -13.39
C PRO A 82 -10.04 -18.12 -12.70
N ILE A 83 -9.00 -18.70 -12.09
CA ILE A 83 -7.91 -17.91 -11.49
C ILE A 83 -7.19 -17.09 -12.57
N GLY A 84 -6.86 -17.69 -13.71
CA GLY A 84 -6.22 -16.98 -14.82
C GLY A 84 -7.08 -15.83 -15.37
N LEU A 85 -8.40 -16.03 -15.48
CA LEU A 85 -9.34 -14.98 -15.88
C LEU A 85 -9.40 -13.83 -14.85
N MET A 86 -9.36 -14.14 -13.56
CA MET A 86 -9.37 -13.13 -12.49
C MET A 86 -8.03 -12.38 -12.39
N VAL A 87 -6.90 -13.03 -12.64
CA VAL A 87 -5.59 -12.37 -12.54
C VAL A 87 -5.26 -11.59 -13.82
N VAL A 88 -5.44 -12.19 -15.00
CA VAL A 88 -5.08 -11.55 -16.26
C VAL A 88 -6.26 -10.77 -16.83
N GLY A 89 -7.40 -11.44 -16.99
CA GLY A 89 -8.58 -10.84 -17.61
C GLY A 89 -9.09 -9.63 -16.83
N LEU A 90 -9.37 -9.80 -15.54
CA LEU A 90 -9.90 -8.71 -14.72
C LEU A 90 -8.92 -7.53 -14.59
N VAL A 91 -7.62 -7.79 -14.40
CA VAL A 91 -6.60 -6.71 -14.31
C VAL A 91 -6.51 -5.94 -15.62
N LEU A 92 -6.51 -6.61 -16.78
CA LEU A 92 -6.51 -5.90 -18.06
C LEU A 92 -7.77 -5.06 -18.24
N VAL A 93 -8.94 -5.62 -17.89
CA VAL A 93 -10.21 -4.89 -17.97
C VAL A 93 -10.21 -3.67 -17.06
N THR A 94 -9.73 -3.78 -15.82
CA THR A 94 -9.72 -2.64 -14.88
C THR A 94 -8.69 -1.59 -15.26
N VAL A 95 -7.48 -1.99 -15.70
CA VAL A 95 -6.44 -1.06 -16.13
C VAL A 95 -6.87 -0.31 -17.40
N ILE A 96 -7.39 -1.01 -18.41
CA ILE A 96 -7.86 -0.37 -19.64
C ILE A 96 -9.09 0.49 -19.36
N GLY A 97 -10.06 -0.02 -18.58
CA GLY A 97 -11.29 0.69 -18.27
C GLY A 97 -11.04 1.98 -17.48
N LEU A 98 -10.30 1.90 -16.36
CA LEU A 98 -9.92 3.07 -15.58
C LEU A 98 -8.98 3.98 -16.37
N GLY A 99 -8.03 3.42 -17.12
CA GLY A 99 -7.12 4.20 -17.96
C GLY A 99 -7.87 5.04 -18.99
N PHE A 100 -8.88 4.45 -19.66
CA PHE A 100 -9.74 5.18 -20.59
C PHE A 100 -10.55 6.27 -19.88
N LEU A 101 -11.15 5.98 -18.73
CA LEU A 101 -11.90 6.96 -17.94
C LEU A 101 -11.03 8.15 -17.51
N PHE A 102 -9.81 7.89 -17.01
CA PHE A 102 -8.90 8.96 -16.61
C PHE A 102 -8.39 9.74 -17.81
N MET A 103 -8.00 9.09 -18.90
CA MET A 103 -7.51 9.77 -20.11
C MET A 103 -8.54 10.74 -20.68
N ASN A 104 -9.83 10.40 -20.63
CA ASN A 104 -10.92 11.25 -21.09
C ASN A 104 -11.30 12.38 -20.11
N PHE A 105 -10.81 12.34 -18.86
CA PHE A 105 -11.01 13.40 -17.86
C PHE A 105 -9.94 14.50 -17.94
N TYR A 106 -8.77 14.18 -18.50
CA TYR A 106 -7.65 15.12 -18.69
C TYR A 106 -7.67 15.82 -20.07
N LEU A 107 -8.60 15.46 -20.96
CA LEU A 107 -8.89 16.13 -22.23
C LEU A 107 -10.15 17.00 -22.09
#